data_AF-A0A0E9LZ69-F1
#
_entry.id   AF-A0A0E9LZ69-F1
#
_cell.length_a   1.000
_cell.length_b   1.000
_cell.length_c   1.000
_cell.angle_alpha   90.00
_cell.angle_beta   90.00
_cell.angle_gamma   90.00
#
_symmetry.space_group_name_H-M   'P 1'
#
loop_
_entity.id
_entity.type
_entity.pdbx_description
1 polymer ?
#
loop_
_entity_poly.entity_id
_entity_poly.type
_entity_poly.pdbx_seq_one_letter_code
_entity_poly.pdbx_strand_id
1 'polypeptide(L)'
;MDGVLYDSMTNHAQTWVESFQAAGISFPAYDAYLNEGRTGPSTIEVAFEKYAHRPATEADIQKIYDHKTELMQSAPTPGIMPGMQNVVQQTMQPDSVSLWSPVPSSLP
;
A
#
# COMPACT_ATOMS: atom_id res chain seq x y z
N MET A 1 5.98 8.65 -1.29
CA MET A 1 4.75 7.90 -0.98
C MET A 1 4.22 7.31 -2.28
N ASP A 2 3.65 6.11 -2.22
CA ASP A 2 2.98 5.46 -3.35
C ASP A 2 1.87 6.36 -3.90
N GLY A 3 1.69 6.41 -5.23
CA GLY A 3 0.70 7.27 -5.88
C GLY A 3 0.98 8.78 -5.85
N VAL A 4 2.09 9.22 -5.23
CA VAL A 4 2.53 10.64 -5.19
C VAL A 4 3.95 10.84 -5.69
N LEU A 5 4.90 9.99 -5.29
CA LEU A 5 6.29 10.06 -5.78
C LEU A 5 6.59 8.97 -6.82
N TYR A 6 5.93 7.82 -6.69
CA TYR A 6 6.08 6.67 -7.56
C TYR A 6 4.73 6.29 -8.14
N ASP A 7 4.73 5.86 -9.40
CA ASP A 7 3.56 5.28 -10.08
C ASP A 7 3.33 3.82 -9.62
N SER A 8 3.33 3.61 -8.31
CA SER A 8 3.25 2.30 -7.66
C SER A 8 1.81 1.87 -7.35
N MET A 9 0.85 2.77 -7.55
CA MET A 9 -0.55 2.48 -7.28
C MET A 9 -1.18 1.54 -8.29
N THR A 10 -0.65 1.49 -9.52
CA THR A 10 -1.01 0.46 -10.49
C THR A 10 -0.66 -0.94 -9.95
N ASN A 11 0.54 -1.11 -9.39
CA ASN A 11 0.96 -2.37 -8.79
C ASN A 11 0.13 -2.72 -7.54
N HIS A 12 -0.10 -1.76 -6.63
CA HIS A 12 -0.94 -2.03 -5.44
C HIS A 12 -2.36 -2.44 -5.79
N ALA A 13 -3.02 -1.75 -6.73
CA ALA A 13 -4.37 -2.10 -7.14
C ALA A 13 -4.42 -3.48 -7.80
N GLN A 14 -3.49 -3.75 -8.73
CA GLN A 14 -3.43 -5.01 -9.46
C GLN A 14 -3.16 -6.20 -8.53
N THR A 15 -2.20 -6.10 -7.62
CA THR A 15 -1.87 -7.19 -6.69
C THR A 15 -3.03 -7.54 -5.75
N TRP A 16 -3.83 -6.55 -5.34
CA TRP A 16 -5.07 -6.83 -4.59
C TRP A 16 -6.09 -7.60 -5.43
N VAL A 17 -6.38 -7.11 -6.64
CA VAL A 17 -7.35 -7.75 -7.55
C VAL A 17 -6.95 -9.21 -7.81
N GLU A 18 -5.68 -9.46 -8.14
CA GLU A 18 -5.16 -10.80 -8.39
C GLU A 18 -5.22 -11.69 -7.13
N SER A 19 -4.90 -11.14 -5.96
CA SER A 19 -4.94 -11.89 -4.70
C SER A 19 -6.34 -12.35 -4.32
N PHE A 20 -7.34 -11.47 -4.49
CA PHE A 20 -8.73 -11.82 -4.26
C PHE A 20 -9.28 -12.75 -5.33
N GLN A 21 -8.88 -12.56 -6.59
CA GLN A 21 -9.28 -13.45 -7.69
C GLN A 21 -8.81 -14.89 -7.44
N ALA A 22 -7.59 -15.07 -6.92
CA ALA A 22 -7.07 -16.38 -6.52
C ALA A 22 -7.86 -17.03 -5.35
N ALA A 23 -8.58 -16.22 -4.58
CA ALA A 23 -9.50 -16.68 -3.54
C ALA A 23 -10.97 -16.83 -4.03
N GLY A 24 -11.23 -16.62 -5.33
CA GLY A 24 -12.56 -16.69 -5.92
C GLY A 24 -13.44 -15.46 -5.65
N ILE A 25 -12.84 -14.33 -5.25
CA ILE A 25 -13.53 -13.09 -4.93
C ILE A 25 -13.29 -12.08 -6.06
N SER A 26 -14.36 -11.60 -6.69
CA SER A 26 -14.28 -10.57 -7.73
C SER A 26 -14.14 -9.18 -7.10
N PHE A 27 -12.93 -8.82 -6.67
CA PHE A 27 -12.62 -7.52 -6.08
C PHE A 27 -12.31 -6.47 -7.17
N PRO A 28 -13.09 -5.38 -7.30
CA PRO A 28 -12.84 -4.35 -8.31
C PRO A 28 -11.59 -3.53 -8.01
N ALA A 29 -10.79 -3.19 -9.03
CA ALA A 29 -9.64 -2.29 -8.90
C ALA A 29 -10.03 -0.95 -8.28
N TYR A 30 -11.22 -0.43 -8.59
CA TYR A 30 -11.76 0.79 -7.99
C TYR A 30 -11.81 0.72 -6.46
N ASP A 31 -12.21 -0.41 -5.88
CA ASP A 31 -12.19 -0.57 -4.42
C ASP A 31 -10.77 -0.72 -3.89
N ALA A 32 -9.84 -1.28 -4.67
CA ALA A 32 -8.42 -1.29 -4.28
C ALA A 32 -7.89 0.14 -4.08
N TYR A 33 -8.23 1.07 -5.00
CA TYR A 33 -7.89 2.49 -4.86
C TYR A 33 -8.59 3.14 -3.66
N LEU A 34 -9.88 2.85 -3.41
CA LEU A 34 -10.60 3.41 -2.27
C LEU A 34 -10.06 2.96 -0.91
N ASN A 35 -9.38 1.82 -0.86
CA ASN A 35 -8.77 1.29 0.36
C ASN A 35 -7.26 1.59 0.44
N GLU A 36 -6.72 2.42 -0.45
CA GLU A 36 -5.33 2.89 -0.36
C GLU A 36 -5.07 3.56 1.00
N GLY A 37 -3.98 3.19 1.66
CA GLY A 37 -3.62 3.68 3.00
C GLY A 37 -4.27 2.92 4.17
N ARG A 38 -5.18 1.97 3.91
CA ARG A 38 -5.67 1.03 4.95
C ARG A 38 -4.67 -0.09 5.19
N THR A 39 -4.75 -0.72 6.36
CA THR A 39 -3.97 -1.92 6.65
C THR A 39 -4.46 -3.08 5.79
N GLY A 40 -3.54 -3.98 5.42
CA GLY A 40 -3.88 -5.15 4.61
C GLY A 40 -5.03 -6.00 5.17
N PRO A 41 -5.01 -6.37 6.46
CA PRO A 41 -6.11 -7.12 7.08
C PRO A 41 -7.45 -6.40 6.99
N SER A 42 -7.50 -5.10 7.23
CA SER A 42 -8.75 -4.33 7.16
C SER A 42 -9.33 -4.28 5.73
N THR A 43 -8.47 -4.16 4.71
CA THR A 43 -8.91 -4.27 3.31
C THR A 43 -9.49 -5.65 3.00
N ILE A 44 -8.89 -6.71 3.54
CA ILE A 44 -9.37 -8.08 3.37
C ILE A 44 -10.72 -8.29 4.04
N GLU A 45 -10.88 -7.86 5.29
CA GLU A 45 -12.16 -7.95 6.01
C GLU A 45 -13.30 -7.28 5.23
N VAL A 46 -13.08 -6.03 4.78
CA VAL A 46 -14.07 -5.27 4.01
C VAL A 46 -14.42 -5.96 2.69
N ALA A 47 -13.43 -6.52 1.99
CA ALA A 47 -13.67 -7.25 0.75
C ALA A 47 -14.50 -8.52 0.98
N PHE A 48 -14.26 -9.25 2.08
CA PHE A 48 -15.02 -10.45 2.42
C PHE A 48 -16.47 -10.13 2.78
N GLU A 49 -16.71 -9.09 3.57
CA GLU A 49 -18.06 -8.65 3.90
C GLU A 49 -18.83 -8.22 2.64
N LYS A 50 -18.20 -7.42 1.78
CA LYS A 50 -18.84 -6.82 0.61
C LYS A 50 -19.06 -7.82 -0.53
N TYR A 51 -18.09 -8.71 -0.79
CA TYR A 51 -18.06 -9.55 -1.99
C TYR A 51 -18.21 -11.05 -1.72
N ALA A 52 -17.80 -11.54 -0.55
CA ALA A 52 -17.97 -12.94 -0.17
C ALA A 52 -19.18 -13.17 0.76
N HIS A 53 -19.83 -12.08 1.21
CA HIS A 53 -20.99 -12.09 2.10
C HIS A 53 -20.78 -12.92 3.38
N ARG A 54 -19.54 -12.94 3.89
CA ARG A 54 -19.16 -13.61 5.13
C ARG A 54 -17.97 -12.88 5.77
N PRO A 55 -17.72 -13.02 7.07
CA PRO A 55 -16.48 -12.52 7.67
C PRO A 55 -15.26 -13.28 7.12
N ALA A 56 -14.13 -12.58 7.03
CA ALA A 56 -12.84 -13.21 6.77
C ALA A 56 -12.38 -14.00 8.01
N THR A 57 -11.83 -15.19 7.81
CA THR A 57 -11.13 -15.93 8.87
C THR A 57 -9.67 -15.48 8.93
N GLU A 58 -8.96 -15.77 10.02
CA GLU A 58 -7.52 -15.52 10.11
C GLU A 58 -6.74 -16.21 8.97
N ALA A 59 -7.17 -17.42 8.57
CA ALA A 59 -6.57 -18.14 7.45
C ALA A 59 -6.81 -17.45 6.10
N ASP A 60 -7.99 -16.86 5.90
CA ASP A 60 -8.28 -16.07 4.69
C ASP A 60 -7.39 -14.83 4.63
N ILE A 61 -7.28 -14.11 5.75
CA ILE A 61 -6.46 -12.90 5.87
C ILE A 61 -5.00 -13.23 5.58
N GLN A 62 -4.46 -14.25 6.22
CA GLN A 62 -3.07 -14.66 6.03
C GLN A 62 -2.80 -15.06 4.57
N LYS A 63 -3.66 -15.93 4.00
CA LYS A 63 -3.49 -16.42 2.63
C LYS A 63 -3.47 -15.30 1.60
N ILE A 64 -4.39 -14.34 1.71
CA ILE A 64 -4.51 -13.25 0.75
C ILE A 64 -3.38 -12.24 0.95
N TYR A 65 -3.01 -11.95 2.19
CA TYR A 65 -1.93 -11.02 2.48
C TYR A 65 -0.56 -11.56 2.03
N ASP A 66 -0.32 -12.86 2.22
CA ASP A 66 0.90 -13.52 1.74
C ASP A 66 0.99 -13.48 0.22
N HIS A 67 -0.07 -13.89 -0.47
CA HIS A 67 -0.10 -13.86 -1.93
C HIS A 67 0.07 -12.43 -2.48
N LYS A 68 -0.57 -11.44 -1.86
CA LYS A 68 -0.38 -10.02 -2.21
C LYS A 68 1.07 -9.59 -2.03
N THR A 69 1.72 -10.05 -0.95
CA THR A 69 3.11 -9.73 -0.65
C THR A 69 4.06 -10.34 -1.67
N GLU A 70 3.84 -11.60 -2.07
CA GLU A 70 4.59 -12.28 -3.13
C GLU A 70 4.46 -11.55 -4.48
N LEU A 71 3.24 -11.14 -4.84
CA LEU A 71 2.99 -10.38 -6.07
C LEU A 71 3.67 -9.00 -6.03
N MET A 72 3.66 -8.31 -4.89
CA MET A 72 4.34 -7.01 -4.75
C MET A 72 5.86 -7.15 -4.81
N GLN A 73 6.42 -8.23 -4.28
CA GLN A 73 7.86 -8.50 -4.33
C GLN A 73 8.34 -8.83 -5.74
N SER A 74 7.49 -9.45 -6.55
CA SER A 74 7.77 -9.79 -7.94
C SER A 74 7.40 -8.68 -8.94
N ALA A 75 6.66 -7.66 -8.50
CA ALA A 75 6.29 -6.53 -9.33
C ALA A 75 7.51 -5.68 -9.74
N PRO A 76 7.57 -5.16 -10.98
CA PRO A 76 8.63 -4.26 -11.41
C PRO A 76 8.71 -3.03 -10.51
N THR A 77 9.92 -2.54 -10.24
CA THR A 77 10.12 -1.29 -9.50
C THR A 77 9.35 -0.16 -10.19
N PRO A 78 8.40 0.48 -9.49
CA PRO A 78 7.58 1.52 -10.08
C PRO A 78 8.44 2.74 -10.44
N GLY A 79 8.18 3.32 -11.61
CA GLY A 79 8.86 4.53 -12.06
C GLY A 79 8.51 5.74 -11.19
N ILE A 80 9.37 6.76 -11.22
CA ILE A 80 9.05 8.07 -10.64
C ILE A 80 7.88 8.67 -11.43
N MET A 81 6.87 9.20 -10.73
CA MET A 81 5.75 9.84 -11.39
C MET A 81 6.22 11.02 -12.26
N PRO A 82 5.70 11.17 -13.49
CA PRO A 82 6.02 12.31 -14.33
C PRO A 82 5.78 13.65 -13.61
N GLY A 83 6.78 14.51 -13.56
CA GLY A 83 6.72 15.81 -12.87
C GLY A 83 7.32 15.81 -11.46
N MET A 84 7.59 14.64 -10.88
CA MET A 84 8.11 14.51 -9.50
C MET A 84 9.64 14.34 -9.44
N GLN A 85 10.33 14.34 -10.59
CA GLN A 85 11.77 14.09 -10.65
C GLN A 85 12.57 15.09 -9.80
N ASN A 86 12.23 16.37 -9.89
CA ASN A 86 12.92 17.43 -9.14
C ASN A 86 12.67 17.32 -7.63
N VAL A 87 11.45 16.94 -7.22
CA VAL A 87 11.07 16.78 -5.82
C VAL A 87 11.81 15.59 -5.21
N VAL A 88 11.84 14.45 -5.90
CA VAL A 88 12.59 13.26 -5.44
C VAL A 88 14.08 13.57 -5.33
N GLN A 89 14.68 14.24 -6.31
CA GLN A 89 16.09 14.62 -6.27
C GLN A 89 16.45 15.58 -5.13
N GLN A 90 15.57 16.55 -4.81
CA GLN A 90 15.81 17.48 -3.70
C GLN A 90 15.62 16.84 -2.33
N THR A 91 14.65 15.92 -2.20
CA THR A 91 14.36 15.26 -0.92
C THR A 91 15.34 14.12 -0.61
N MET A 92 15.99 13.55 -1.63
CA MET A 92 17.02 12.51 -1.49
C MET A 92 18.44 13.07 -1.39
N GLN A 93 18.63 14.39 -1.45
CA GLN A 93 19.92 15.00 -1.09
C GLN A 93 20.11 14.92 0.43
N PRO A 94 21.23 14.35 0.92
CA PRO A 94 21.45 14.09 2.35
C PRO A 94 21.49 15.35 3.23
N ASP A 95 21.57 16.55 2.65
CA ASP A 95 21.82 17.80 3.38
C ASP A 95 20.60 18.71 3.58
N SER A 96 19.36 18.27 3.26
CA SER A 96 18.17 19.15 3.39
C SER A 96 17.23 18.85 4.56
N VAL A 97 17.45 17.80 5.35
CA VAL A 97 16.62 17.52 6.54
C VAL A 97 17.47 17.63 7.80
N SER A 98 17.86 18.86 8.14
CA SER A 98 18.34 19.17 9.48
C SER A 98 17.17 19.51 10.39
N LEU A 99 16.96 18.61 11.36
CA LEU A 99 16.47 18.80 12.73
C LEU A 99 15.11 19.50 12.96
N TRP A 100 14.14 18.69 13.41
CA TRP A 100 13.29 19.08 14.54
C TRP A 100 13.23 17.92 15.54
N SER A 101 14.15 17.93 16.51
CA SER A 101 14.03 17.12 17.73
C SER A 101 13.42 17.98 18.83
N PRO A 102 12.22 17.67 19.35
CA PRO A 102 11.74 18.32 20.56
C PRO A 102 12.39 17.62 21.75
N VAL A 103 13.51 18.16 22.24
CA VAL A 103 13.97 17.84 23.60
C VAL A 103 13.34 18.88 24.53
N PRO A 104 12.48 18.50 25.49
CA PRO A 104 12.02 19.45 26.49
C PRO A 104 13.18 19.74 27.45
N SER A 105 13.63 21.00 27.49
CA SER A 105 14.55 21.47 28.53
C SER A 105 13.84 21.36 29.88
N SER A 106 14.27 20.42 30.71
CA SER A 106 13.99 20.44 32.14
C SER A 106 15.31 20.61 32.86
N LEU A 107 15.60 21.86 33.23
CA LEU A 107 16.42 22.19 34.39
C LEU A 107 15.45 22.72 35.46
N PRO A 108 15.72 22.45 36.74
CA PRO A 108 16.56 23.37 37.49
C PRO A 108 17.95 22.82 37.85
#